data_AF-A0A0R0F240-F1
#
_entry.id   AF-A0A0R0F240-F1
#
_cell.length_a   1.000
_cell.length_b   1.000
_cell.length_c   1.000
_cell.angle_alpha   90.00
_cell.angle_beta   90.00
_cell.angle_gamma   90.00
#
_symmetry.space_group_name_H-M   'P 1'
#
loop_
_entity.id
_entity.type
_entity.pdbx_description
1 polymer ?
#
loop_
_entity_poly.entity_id
_entity_poly.type
_entity_poly.pdbx_seq_one_letter_code
_entity_poly.pdbx_strand_id
1 'polypeptide(L)'
;MNIKAIDLWSDIQKRDNWQDVFFIDRIHFSVEGNKIVLKEILKVLKEAEWEPTVHWKSMPNEFEEDSPYDPVAPDGRSTVNLSNWSFPDDVKWD
;
A
#
# COMPACT_ATOMS: atom_id res chain seq x y z
N MET A 1 -17.12 -15.30 14.22
CA MET A 1 -16.85 -14.79 12.86
C MET A 1 -15.34 -14.87 12.65
N ASN A 2 -14.85 -15.45 11.55
CA ASN A 2 -13.42 -15.48 11.24
C ASN A 2 -13.01 -14.19 10.51
N ILE A 3 -13.14 -13.06 11.21
CA ILE A 3 -12.78 -11.74 10.67
C ILE A 3 -11.44 -11.34 11.25
N LYS A 4 -10.50 -10.97 10.38
CA LYS A 4 -9.22 -10.40 10.77
C LYS A 4 -9.41 -8.91 11.08
N ALA A 5 -8.69 -8.41 12.07
CA ALA A 5 -8.76 -7.02 12.50
C ALA A 5 -7.36 -6.39 12.41
N ILE A 6 -7.34 -5.08 12.21
CA ILE A 6 -6.12 -4.27 12.17
C ILE A 6 -5.96 -3.62 13.55
N ASP A 7 -4.89 -3.93 14.27
CA ASP A 7 -4.60 -3.35 15.58
C ASP A 7 -3.66 -2.14 15.45
N LEU A 8 -4.22 -1.03 14.97
CA LEU A 8 -3.48 0.22 14.84
C LEU A 8 -3.07 0.80 16.19
N TRP A 9 -3.87 0.59 17.24
CA TRP A 9 -3.65 1.20 18.56
C TRP A 9 -2.37 0.69 19.21
N SER A 10 -2.14 -0.62 19.16
CA SER A 10 -0.90 -1.21 19.66
C SER A 10 0.29 -0.82 18.78
N ASP A 11 0.12 -0.70 17.45
CA ASP A 11 1.24 -0.42 16.55
C ASP A 11 1.74 1.04 16.68
N ILE A 12 0.84 2.01 16.78
CA ILE A 12 1.22 3.43 16.93
C ILE A 12 1.97 3.69 18.24
N GLN A 13 1.64 2.97 19.32
CA GLN A 13 2.27 3.15 20.64
C GLN A 13 3.66 2.52 20.76
N LYS A 14 4.15 1.80 19.75
CA LYS A 14 5.51 1.23 19.76
C LYS A 14 6.62 2.29 19.68
N ARG A 15 6.29 3.51 19.23
CA ARG A 15 7.19 4.65 19.18
C ARG A 15 6.91 5.55 20.37
N ASP A 16 7.95 6.10 20.99
CA ASP A 16 7.79 6.98 22.16
C ASP A 16 6.87 8.18 21.89
N ASN A 17 7.29 9.24 21.25
CA ASN A 17 6.46 10.43 20.99
C ASN A 17 5.35 10.25 19.91
N TRP A 18 4.64 9.14 19.91
CA TRP A 18 3.66 8.79 18.87
C TRP A 18 2.54 9.82 18.70
N GLN A 19 2.09 10.46 19.79
CA GLN A 19 1.03 11.48 19.72
C GLN A 19 1.45 12.68 18.86
N ASP A 20 2.69 13.14 19.02
CA ASP A 20 3.22 14.31 18.31
C ASP A 20 3.71 13.96 16.91
N VAL A 21 4.16 12.73 16.70
CA VAL A 21 4.72 12.30 15.40
C VAL A 21 3.64 11.80 14.46
N PHE A 22 2.70 10.99 14.94
CA PHE A 22 1.75 10.30 14.09
C PHE A 22 0.48 11.08 13.83
N PHE A 23 0.19 12.17 14.55
CA PHE A 23 -1.01 12.97 14.32
C PHE A 23 -0.68 14.41 13.92
N ILE A 24 -1.49 14.97 13.01
CA ILE A 24 -1.42 16.39 12.60
C ILE A 24 -2.10 17.27 13.64
N ASP A 25 -3.29 16.85 14.09
CA ASP A 25 -4.19 17.61 14.97
C ASP A 25 -4.76 16.73 16.09
N ARG A 26 -4.02 15.67 16.46
CA ARG A 26 -4.42 14.62 17.41
C ARG A 26 -5.56 13.71 16.93
N ILE A 27 -6.04 13.87 15.69
CA ILE A 27 -7.09 13.03 15.08
C ILE A 27 -6.62 12.48 13.74
N HIS A 28 -6.21 13.34 12.81
CA HIS A 28 -5.75 12.94 11.48
C HIS A 28 -4.29 12.49 11.52
N PHE A 29 -3.98 11.36 10.89
CA PHE A 29 -2.60 10.87 10.83
C PHE A 29 -1.71 11.78 9.97
N SER A 30 -0.47 12.00 10.41
CA SER A 30 0.59 12.60 9.63
C SER A 30 1.07 11.67 8.51
N VAL A 31 1.99 12.12 7.66
CA VAL A 31 2.65 11.23 6.67
C VAL A 31 3.30 10.03 7.36
N GLU A 32 3.97 10.25 8.49
CA GLU A 32 4.60 9.18 9.27
C GLU A 32 3.56 8.25 9.93
N GLY A 33 2.45 8.80 10.41
CA GLY A 33 1.34 8.00 10.95
C GLY A 33 0.68 7.11 9.90
N ASN A 34 0.45 7.63 8.69
CA ASN A 34 -0.15 6.87 7.60
C ASN A 34 0.75 5.72 7.12
N LYS A 35 2.08 5.84 7.19
CA LYS A 35 3.00 4.72 6.91
C LYS A 35 2.76 3.53 7.86
N ILE A 36 2.45 3.80 9.13
CA ILE A 36 2.11 2.76 10.11
C ILE A 36 0.77 2.10 9.78
N VAL A 37 -0.24 2.91 9.46
CA VAL A 37 -1.56 2.41 9.02
C VAL A 37 -1.39 1.47 7.81
N LEU A 38 -0.63 1.91 6.82
CA LEU A 38 -0.36 1.14 5.62
C LEU A 38 0.29 -0.22 5.92
N LYS A 39 1.35 -0.19 6.74
CA LYS A 39 2.09 -1.39 7.13
C LYS A 39 1.19 -2.42 7.83
N GLU A 40 0.35 -2.00 8.77
CA GLU A 40 -0.51 -2.94 9.50
C GLU A 40 -1.64 -3.48 8.61
N ILE A 41 -2.20 -2.66 7.70
CA ILE A 41 -3.14 -3.15 6.68
C ILE A 41 -2.50 -4.26 5.85
N LEU A 42 -1.32 -4.01 5.25
CA LEU A 42 -0.66 -4.98 4.37
C LEU A 42 -0.30 -6.27 5.09
N LYS A 43 0.20 -6.17 6.32
CA LYS A 43 0.47 -7.32 7.17
C LYS A 43 -0.80 -8.14 7.38
N VAL A 44 -1.91 -7.51 7.76
CA VAL A 44 -3.18 -8.21 7.97
C VAL A 44 -3.69 -8.83 6.67
N LEU A 45 -3.60 -8.15 5.53
CA LEU A 45 -4.02 -8.72 4.24
C LEU A 45 -3.14 -9.91 3.81
N LYS A 46 -1.85 -9.88 4.15
CA LYS A 46 -0.89 -10.96 3.88
C LYS A 46 -1.12 -12.18 4.77
N GLU A 47 -1.47 -11.96 6.04
CA GLU A 47 -1.75 -13.01 7.04
C GLU A 47 -3.22 -13.49 7.02
N ALA A 48 -4.10 -12.73 6.37
CA ALA A 48 -5.46 -13.14 6.08
C ALA A 48 -5.41 -14.21 4.98
N GLU A 49 -5.30 -15.47 5.37
CA GLU A 49 -5.39 -16.67 4.51
C GLU A 49 -6.81 -16.84 3.90
N TRP A 50 -7.40 -15.76 3.41
CA TRP A 50 -8.67 -15.72 2.71
C TRP A 50 -8.50 -16.18 1.27
N GLU A 51 -9.48 -16.90 0.75
CA GLU A 51 -9.58 -17.23 -0.68
C GLU A 51 -10.93 -16.73 -1.23
N PRO A 52 -10.94 -15.82 -2.23
CA PRO A 52 -9.77 -15.17 -2.80
C PRO A 52 -9.08 -14.22 -1.80
N THR A 53 -7.76 -14.10 -1.89
CA THR A 53 -7.01 -13.11 -1.11
C THR A 53 -7.16 -11.72 -1.75
N VAL A 54 -7.16 -10.69 -0.91
CA VAL A 54 -7.12 -9.28 -1.32
C VAL A 54 -5.72 -8.69 -1.17
N HIS A 55 -4.71 -9.53 -0.94
CA HIS A 55 -3.32 -9.09 -0.95
C HIS A 55 -2.90 -8.75 -2.38
N TRP A 56 -2.44 -7.52 -2.60
CA TRP A 56 -2.22 -6.95 -3.93
C TRP A 56 -1.34 -7.81 -4.86
N LYS A 57 -0.30 -8.48 -4.32
CA LYS A 57 0.58 -9.36 -5.12
C LYS A 57 -0.09 -10.60 -5.71
N SER A 58 -1.23 -10.98 -5.14
CA SER A 58 -2.00 -12.15 -5.57
C SER A 58 -3.17 -11.76 -6.46
N MET A 59 -3.44 -10.46 -6.60
CA MET A 59 -4.49 -9.94 -7.48
C MET A 59 -3.92 -9.67 -8.87
N PRO A 60 -4.60 -10.07 -9.96
CA PRO A 60 -4.20 -9.67 -11.30
C PRO A 60 -4.45 -8.17 -11.52
N ASN A 61 -3.68 -7.55 -12.41
CA ASN A 61 -3.95 -6.20 -12.87
C ASN A 61 -5.17 -6.22 -13.81
N GLU A 62 -6.19 -5.41 -13.51
CA GLU A 62 -7.46 -5.42 -14.25
C GLU A 62 -7.32 -4.87 -15.68
N PHE A 63 -6.34 -3.99 -15.92
CA PHE A 63 -6.07 -3.32 -17.19
C PHE A 63 -4.57 -3.43 -17.52
N GLU A 64 -4.11 -4.65 -17.80
CA GLU A 64 -2.69 -4.93 -18.09
C GLU A 64 -2.29 -4.66 -19.55
N GLU A 65 -3.26 -4.40 -20.43
CA GLU A 65 -3.03 -4.09 -21.84
C GLU A 65 -2.31 -2.75 -22.05
N ASP A 66 -1.67 -2.61 -23.21
CA ASP A 66 -1.07 -1.34 -23.63
C ASP A 66 -2.17 -0.28 -23.82
N SER A 67 -1.88 0.91 -23.31
CA SER A 67 -2.78 2.05 -23.32
C SER A 67 -2.28 3.15 -24.27
N PRO A 68 -3.17 3.87 -24.97
CA PRO A 68 -2.80 5.09 -25.69
C PRO A 68 -2.19 6.19 -24.79
N TYR A 69 -2.36 6.05 -23.47
CA TYR A 69 -1.83 6.96 -22.46
C TYR A 69 -0.50 6.50 -21.85
N ASP A 70 0.03 5.35 -22.28
CA ASP A 70 1.33 4.90 -21.81
C ASP A 70 2.42 5.88 -22.26
N PRO A 71 3.38 6.22 -21.37
CA PRO A 71 4.48 7.11 -21.72
C PRO A 71 5.32 6.52 -22.85
N VAL A 72 5.77 7.38 -23.75
CA VAL A 72 6.67 7.01 -24.84
C VAL A 72 8.04 6.67 -24.26
N ALA A 73 8.58 5.52 -24.65
CA ALA A 73 9.89 5.07 -24.25
C ALA A 73 11.01 5.99 -24.82
N PRO A 74 12.24 5.93 -24.30
CA PRO A 74 13.34 6.77 -24.78
C PRO A 74 13.68 6.61 -26.27
N ASP A 75 13.24 5.53 -26.93
CA ASP A 75 13.42 5.32 -28.37
C ASP A 75 12.46 6.15 -29.26
N GLY A 76 11.46 6.80 -28.66
CA GLY A 76 10.43 7.59 -29.35
C GLY A 76 9.44 6.76 -30.19
N ARG A 77 9.44 5.43 -30.05
CA ARG A 77 8.66 4.50 -30.89
C ARG A 77 7.81 3.55 -30.07
N SER A 78 8.36 3.01 -28.99
CA SER A 78 7.63 2.11 -28.10
C SER A 78 6.99 2.89 -26.96
N THR A 79 6.02 2.27 -26.30
CA THR A 79 5.41 2.76 -25.06
C THR A 79 5.88 1.90 -23.89
N VAL A 80 5.86 2.47 -22.69
CA VAL A 80 6.17 1.75 -21.45
C VAL A 80 4.87 1.53 -20.70
N ASN A 81 4.36 0.30 -20.78
CA ASN A 81 3.17 -0.09 -20.04
C ASN A 81 3.44 -0.04 -18.53
N LEU A 82 2.67 0.80 -17.83
CA LEU A 82 2.83 1.06 -16.40
C LEU A 82 1.91 0.20 -15.53
N SER A 83 1.07 -0.66 -16.10
CA SER A 83 0.08 -1.44 -15.35
C SER A 83 0.72 -2.33 -14.27
N ASN A 84 1.92 -2.84 -14.54
CA ASN A 84 2.69 -3.68 -13.63
C ASN A 84 3.58 -2.91 -12.65
N TRP A 85 3.54 -1.57 -12.66
CA TRP A 85 4.38 -0.76 -11.79
C TRP A 85 3.69 -0.52 -10.45
N SER A 86 4.37 -0.86 -9.36
CA SER A 86 3.91 -0.56 -8.02
C SER A 86 4.42 0.80 -7.57
N PHE A 87 3.57 1.84 -7.59
CA PHE A 87 3.92 3.15 -7.06
C PHE A 87 3.53 3.30 -5.58
N PRO A 88 4.35 3.99 -4.76
CA PRO A 88 5.69 4.48 -5.07
C PRO A 88 6.74 3.35 -4.92
N ASP A 89 7.78 3.38 -5.77
CA ASP A 89 8.82 2.33 -5.85
C ASP A 89 9.59 2.11 -4.53
N ASP A 90 9.63 3.12 -3.66
CA ASP A 90 10.32 3.10 -2.37
C ASP A 90 9.53 2.40 -1.27
N VAL A 91 8.22 2.28 -1.43
CA VAL A 91 7.38 1.49 -0.54
C VAL A 91 7.46 0.06 -1.03
N LYS A 92 8.40 -0.71 -0.45
CA LYS A 92 8.28 -2.16 -0.47
C LYS A 92 7.00 -2.50 0.28
N TRP A 93 5.93 -2.73 -0.46
CA TRP A 93 4.65 -3.21 0.04
C TRP A 93 4.74 -4.67 0.56
N ASP A 94 5.88 -5.02 1.19
CA ASP A 94 6.34 -6.35 1.60
C ASP A 94 6.66 -6.47 3.08
#